data_AF-A0A5N5SJI2-F1
#
_entry.id   AF-A0A5N5SJI2-F1
#
_cell.length_a   1.000
_cell.length_b   1.000
_cell.length_c   1.000
_cell.angle_alpha   90.00
_cell.angle_beta   90.00
_cell.angle_gamma   90.00
#
_symmetry.space_group_name_H-M   'P 1'
#
loop_
_entity.id
_entity.type
_entity.pdbx_description
1 polymer ?
#
loop_
_entity_poly.entity_id
_entity_poly.type
_entity_poly.pdbx_seq_one_letter_code
_entity_poly.pdbx_strand_id
1 'polypeptide(L)'
;MVGRTTGKLRSFIIEPFLPHRSEEEAYVCIFSHRNGDTILFTHEGGVDIDLYFTYLEINPLVVTDENIYILDLAAKLDATAEFVCKNKWGEVIYPPPFGRDALAEEAYIADLDAKSGASLKLTILNEKGRIWTMVAGGGASVIYSDTICELGGASELANYGEYSGAPSEQQTYEYAKTILGLMTKEKHKQGKILIIGGGIANFTNVAATFKGIVRALQEFQERLIEGNISIFVRRAGPNYQEGLRIMREVGQTLGIPVHVFGNETHMTAIVSMALGRRPIPNEPIVESHTANFLLPGGQNATKTPSAGRKISQPSKVESAPESQKLKQLFNNKTKAIIWGMQTRAVQILLTSKSQ
;
A
#
# COMPACT_ATOMS: atom_id res chain seq x y z
N MET A 1 -4.34 -33.33 -0.24
CA MET A 1 -4.81 -32.28 0.69
C MET A 1 -5.54 -31.25 -0.16
N VAL A 2 -6.85 -31.03 0.03
CA VAL A 2 -7.58 -29.99 -0.73
C VAL A 2 -7.16 -28.63 -0.18
N GLY A 3 -6.72 -27.72 -1.05
CA GLY A 3 -6.31 -26.37 -0.64
C GLY A 3 -7.46 -25.57 -0.02
N ARG A 4 -7.16 -24.44 0.63
CA ARG A 4 -8.17 -23.56 1.26
C ARG A 4 -8.94 -22.69 0.25
N THR A 5 -8.59 -22.76 -1.02
CA THR A 5 -9.06 -21.86 -2.07
C THR A 5 -10.08 -22.55 -2.96
N THR A 6 -11.19 -21.88 -3.27
CA THR A 6 -12.22 -22.35 -4.21
C THR A 6 -12.35 -21.33 -5.34
N GLY A 7 -12.49 -21.79 -6.59
CA GLY A 7 -12.60 -20.94 -7.77
C GLY A 7 -13.25 -21.67 -8.94
N LYS A 8 -13.70 -20.91 -9.95
CA LYS A 8 -14.24 -21.48 -11.19
C LYS A 8 -13.11 -21.75 -12.18
N LEU A 9 -13.15 -22.92 -12.83
CA LEU A 9 -12.26 -23.23 -13.95
C LEU A 9 -12.80 -22.53 -15.21
N ARG A 10 -12.10 -21.51 -15.71
CA ARG A 10 -12.52 -20.71 -16.88
C ARG A 10 -11.53 -20.79 -18.05
N SER A 11 -10.28 -21.12 -17.76
CA SER A 11 -9.19 -21.16 -18.73
C SER A 11 -8.56 -22.54 -18.69
N PHE A 12 -8.48 -23.16 -19.87
CA PHE A 12 -7.85 -24.45 -20.09
C PHE A 12 -6.84 -24.28 -21.21
N ILE A 13 -5.70 -24.93 -21.06
CA ILE A 13 -4.70 -25.07 -22.11
C ILE A 13 -4.86 -26.49 -22.66
N ILE A 14 -4.94 -26.62 -23.99
CA ILE A 14 -5.02 -27.92 -24.67
C ILE A 14 -3.80 -28.01 -25.56
N GLU A 15 -2.96 -28.99 -25.30
CA GLU A 15 -1.72 -29.25 -26.03
C GLU A 15 -1.68 -30.69 -26.54
N PRO A 16 -0.92 -30.98 -27.61
CA PRO A 16 -0.73 -32.34 -28.09
C PRO A 16 -0.17 -33.25 -27.00
N PHE A 17 -0.73 -34.46 -26.87
CA PHE A 17 -0.15 -35.48 -26.02
C PHE A 17 1.20 -35.92 -26.58
N LEU A 18 2.24 -35.91 -25.74
CA LEU A 18 3.58 -36.37 -26.07
C LEU A 18 3.84 -37.72 -25.37
N PRO A 19 3.85 -38.85 -26.08
CA PRO A 19 4.33 -40.12 -25.52
C PRO A 19 5.83 -40.02 -25.21
N HIS A 20 6.22 -40.27 -23.97
CA HIS A 20 7.62 -40.26 -23.53
C HIS A 20 7.83 -41.25 -22.37
N ARG A 21 9.09 -41.61 -22.09
CA ARG A 21 9.50 -42.43 -20.94
C ARG A 21 9.86 -41.53 -19.77
N SER A 22 9.70 -42.02 -18.53
CA SER A 22 10.07 -41.25 -17.34
C SER A 22 11.56 -40.87 -17.27
N GLU A 23 12.43 -41.61 -17.97
CA GLU A 23 13.86 -41.31 -18.09
C GLU A 23 14.15 -40.09 -18.97
N GLU A 24 13.18 -39.67 -19.79
CA GLU A 24 13.27 -38.50 -20.67
C GLU A 24 12.81 -37.21 -19.97
N GLU A 25 12.35 -37.28 -18.70
CA GLU A 25 11.92 -36.13 -17.91
C GLU A 25 13.08 -35.52 -17.10
N ALA A 26 13.22 -34.20 -17.21
CA ALA A 26 14.14 -33.36 -16.44
C ALA A 26 13.38 -32.25 -15.70
N TYR A 27 14.02 -31.68 -14.67
CA TYR A 27 13.49 -30.54 -13.91
C TYR A 27 14.50 -29.39 -13.90
N VAL A 28 14.01 -28.21 -14.23
CA VAL A 28 14.78 -26.97 -14.22
C VAL A 28 14.03 -25.92 -13.42
N CYS A 29 14.69 -25.32 -12.43
CA CYS A 29 14.17 -24.18 -11.71
C CYS A 29 15.24 -23.12 -11.50
N ILE A 30 14.93 -21.88 -11.85
CA ILE A 30 15.79 -20.72 -11.64
C ILE A 30 15.03 -19.77 -10.72
N PHE A 31 15.65 -19.38 -9.60
CA PHE A 31 15.09 -18.35 -8.74
C PHE A 31 16.16 -17.39 -8.23
N SER A 32 15.78 -16.13 -8.14
CA SER A 32 16.66 -15.05 -7.70
C SER A 32 16.67 -14.92 -6.18
N HIS A 33 17.86 -14.73 -5.62
CA HIS A 33 18.05 -14.35 -4.23
C HIS A 33 19.05 -13.19 -4.13
N ARG A 34 19.24 -12.62 -2.93
CA ARG A 34 20.06 -11.41 -2.74
C ARG A 34 21.47 -11.46 -3.37
N ASN A 35 22.10 -12.64 -3.40
CA ASN A 35 23.49 -12.80 -3.82
C ASN A 35 23.66 -13.37 -5.24
N GLY A 36 22.59 -13.43 -6.04
CA GLY A 36 22.60 -14.01 -7.39
C GLY A 36 21.40 -14.92 -7.66
N ASP A 37 21.46 -15.67 -8.75
CA ASP A 37 20.44 -16.63 -9.13
C ASP A 37 20.88 -18.05 -8.78
N THR A 38 19.98 -18.84 -8.20
CA THR A 38 20.19 -20.28 -8.02
C THR A 38 19.53 -21.00 -9.17
N ILE A 39 20.33 -21.77 -9.91
CA ILE A 39 19.84 -22.72 -10.90
C ILE A 39 19.77 -24.08 -10.21
N LEU A 40 18.56 -24.50 -9.85
CA LEU A 40 18.28 -25.87 -9.46
C LEU A 40 18.03 -26.70 -10.69
N PHE A 41 18.68 -27.85 -10.67
CA PHE A 41 18.86 -28.59 -11.87
C PHE A 41 19.04 -30.07 -11.57
N THR A 42 18.32 -30.89 -12.32
CA THR A 42 18.54 -32.33 -12.40
C THR A 42 18.58 -32.69 -13.89
N HIS A 43 19.53 -33.55 -14.26
CA HIS A 43 20.04 -33.88 -15.61
C HIS A 43 19.03 -33.59 -16.75
N GLU A 44 19.08 -32.58 -17.64
CA GLU A 44 20.12 -31.65 -18.12
C GLU A 44 19.52 -30.27 -18.63
N GLY A 45 20.31 -29.18 -18.91
CA GLY A 45 19.81 -27.79 -19.13
C GLY A 45 20.51 -26.55 -18.45
N GLY A 46 20.40 -25.41 -19.15
CA GLY A 46 20.77 -24.05 -18.74
C GLY A 46 20.00 -23.03 -19.60
N VAL A 47 19.80 -21.79 -19.13
CA VAL A 47 19.06 -20.72 -19.86
C VAL A 47 19.71 -19.35 -19.62
N ASP A 48 19.83 -18.56 -20.70
CA ASP A 48 20.31 -17.17 -20.72
C ASP A 48 19.27 -16.21 -20.12
N ILE A 49 19.65 -15.45 -19.09
CA ILE A 49 18.76 -14.67 -18.21
C ILE A 49 18.63 -13.24 -18.73
N ASP A 50 17.90 -13.06 -19.83
CA ASP A 50 17.83 -11.76 -20.52
C ASP A 50 16.39 -11.18 -20.59
N LEU A 51 15.50 -11.75 -19.75
CA LEU A 51 14.06 -11.47 -19.71
C LEU A 51 13.54 -11.12 -18.31
N TYR A 52 14.42 -10.90 -17.32
CA TYR A 52 14.06 -10.46 -15.96
C TYR A 52 13.03 -11.36 -15.24
N PHE A 53 13.22 -12.68 -15.36
CA PHE A 53 12.52 -13.63 -14.50
C PHE A 53 13.09 -13.57 -13.08
N THR A 54 12.19 -13.62 -12.09
CA THR A 54 12.56 -13.82 -10.67
C THR A 54 12.33 -15.26 -10.23
N TYR A 55 11.53 -15.99 -11.02
CA TYR A 55 11.23 -17.41 -10.88
C TYR A 55 10.89 -17.99 -12.25
N LEU A 56 11.46 -19.14 -12.58
CA LEU A 56 11.12 -19.95 -13.74
C LEU A 56 11.26 -21.41 -13.33
N GLU A 57 10.20 -22.20 -13.50
CA GLU A 57 10.17 -23.63 -13.23
C GLU A 57 9.57 -24.33 -14.44
N ILE A 58 10.23 -25.41 -14.87
CA ILE A 58 9.76 -26.30 -15.94
C ILE A 58 9.68 -27.71 -15.36
N ASN A 59 8.50 -28.31 -15.37
CA ASN A 59 8.26 -29.60 -14.70
C ASN A 59 7.07 -30.41 -15.30
N PRO A 60 7.30 -31.32 -16.26
CA PRO A 60 8.60 -31.79 -16.73
C PRO A 60 9.13 -31.03 -17.96
N LEU A 61 10.46 -30.99 -18.07
CA LEU A 61 11.18 -30.75 -19.32
C LEU A 61 11.44 -32.11 -19.95
N VAL A 62 10.85 -32.42 -21.10
CA VAL A 62 11.06 -33.71 -21.78
C VAL A 62 12.15 -33.55 -22.83
N VAL A 63 13.22 -34.33 -22.73
CA VAL A 63 14.35 -34.36 -23.66
C VAL A 63 14.36 -35.71 -24.37
N THR A 64 14.07 -35.70 -25.66
CA THR A 64 14.16 -36.87 -26.54
C THR A 64 15.43 -36.80 -27.39
N ASP A 65 15.74 -37.86 -28.16
CA ASP A 65 16.89 -37.88 -29.08
C ASP A 65 16.85 -36.77 -30.14
N GLU A 66 15.66 -36.30 -30.52
CA GLU A 66 15.46 -35.34 -31.63
C GLU A 66 15.07 -33.94 -31.15
N ASN A 67 14.32 -33.83 -30.04
CA ASN A 67 13.64 -32.60 -29.65
C ASN A 67 13.55 -32.41 -28.12
N ILE A 68 13.44 -31.14 -27.72
CA ILE A 68 13.14 -30.72 -26.34
C ILE A 68 11.70 -30.21 -26.29
N TYR A 69 10.93 -30.66 -25.29
CA TYR A 69 9.54 -30.28 -25.07
C TYR A 69 9.35 -29.74 -23.64
N ILE A 70 8.68 -28.61 -23.51
CA ILE A 70 8.30 -28.01 -22.22
C ILE A 70 6.84 -28.39 -21.98
N LEU A 71 6.57 -29.32 -21.06
CA LEU A 71 5.21 -29.79 -20.80
C LEU A 71 4.48 -29.00 -19.71
N ASP A 72 5.21 -28.35 -18.82
CA ASP A 72 4.66 -27.42 -17.84
C ASP A 72 5.65 -26.29 -17.59
N LEU A 73 5.13 -25.09 -17.30
CA LEU A 73 5.93 -23.92 -17.01
C LEU A 73 5.23 -23.02 -16.00
N ALA A 74 5.89 -22.77 -14.88
CA ALA A 74 5.50 -21.76 -13.90
C ALA A 74 6.56 -20.66 -13.84
N ALA A 75 6.14 -19.39 -13.90
CA ALA A 75 7.08 -18.29 -13.93
C ALA A 75 6.60 -17.03 -13.20
N LYS A 76 7.55 -16.19 -12.78
CA LYS A 76 7.32 -14.84 -12.27
C LYS A 76 8.32 -13.88 -12.92
N LEU A 77 7.80 -12.79 -13.47
CA LEU A 77 8.59 -11.70 -14.02
C LEU A 77 8.73 -10.58 -12.99
N ASP A 78 9.87 -9.88 -13.00
CA ASP A 78 9.99 -8.61 -12.29
C ASP A 78 9.25 -7.53 -13.07
N ALA A 79 7.97 -7.32 -12.77
CA ALA A 79 7.14 -6.34 -13.47
C ALA A 79 7.74 -4.92 -13.51
N THR A 80 8.67 -4.57 -12.62
CA THR A 80 9.35 -3.26 -12.66
C THR A 80 10.33 -3.13 -13.83
N ALA A 81 10.76 -4.23 -14.44
CA ALA A 81 11.62 -4.27 -15.62
C ALA A 81 10.87 -4.08 -16.94
N GLU A 82 9.54 -3.87 -16.92
CA GLU A 82 8.75 -3.70 -18.13
C GLU A 82 9.31 -2.61 -19.06
N PHE A 83 9.76 -1.48 -18.52
CA PHE A 83 10.33 -0.40 -19.34
C PHE A 83 11.61 -0.81 -20.11
N VAL A 84 12.36 -1.81 -19.62
CA VAL A 84 13.54 -2.38 -20.29
C VAL A 84 13.11 -3.48 -21.25
N CYS A 85 12.16 -4.31 -20.84
CA CYS A 85 11.78 -5.54 -21.53
C CYS A 85 10.59 -5.41 -22.48
N LYS A 86 9.95 -4.24 -22.59
CA LYS A 86 8.71 -4.04 -23.35
C LYS A 86 8.75 -4.61 -24.77
N ASN A 87 9.86 -4.41 -25.48
CA ASN A 87 10.03 -4.92 -26.85
C ASN A 87 10.15 -6.44 -26.92
N LYS A 88 10.67 -7.08 -25.86
CA LYS A 88 10.81 -8.54 -25.78
C LYS A 88 9.55 -9.20 -25.21
N TRP A 89 8.92 -8.58 -24.23
CA TRP A 89 7.75 -9.09 -23.51
C TRP A 89 6.45 -8.94 -24.29
N GLY A 90 6.31 -7.88 -25.09
CA GLY A 90 5.02 -7.52 -25.66
C GLY A 90 4.02 -7.16 -24.56
N GLU A 91 2.74 -7.48 -24.79
CA GLU A 91 1.67 -7.28 -23.79
C GLU A 91 1.58 -8.49 -22.86
N VAL A 92 2.19 -8.37 -21.69
CA VAL A 92 2.13 -9.41 -20.64
C VAL A 92 0.90 -9.22 -19.77
N ILE A 93 0.14 -10.29 -19.58
CA ILE A 93 -1.00 -10.33 -18.65
C ILE A 93 -0.53 -11.00 -17.35
N TYR A 94 -0.73 -10.32 -16.22
CA TYR A 94 -0.48 -10.88 -14.89
C TYR A 94 -1.80 -11.43 -14.30
N PRO A 95 -2.04 -12.75 -14.36
CA PRO A 95 -3.29 -13.30 -13.86
C PRO A 95 -3.38 -13.20 -12.33
N PRO A 96 -4.58 -12.97 -11.76
CA PRO A 96 -4.77 -13.08 -10.32
C PRO A 96 -4.52 -14.54 -9.86
N PRO A 97 -4.20 -14.76 -8.58
CA PRO A 97 -4.13 -16.10 -8.03
C PRO A 97 -5.50 -16.79 -8.15
N PHE A 98 -5.47 -18.13 -8.28
CA PHE A 98 -6.67 -18.94 -8.34
C PHE A 98 -7.64 -18.59 -7.19
N GLY A 99 -8.94 -18.60 -7.47
CA GLY A 99 -9.99 -18.25 -6.50
C GLY A 99 -10.33 -16.75 -6.43
N ARG A 100 -9.65 -15.89 -7.19
CA ARG A 100 -10.04 -14.49 -7.38
C ARG A 100 -10.34 -14.20 -8.84
N ASP A 101 -11.33 -13.35 -9.06
CA ASP A 101 -11.64 -12.84 -10.39
C ASP A 101 -10.78 -11.61 -10.68
N ALA A 102 -10.35 -11.44 -11.93
CA ALA A 102 -9.69 -10.22 -12.39
C ALA A 102 -10.75 -9.14 -12.61
N LEU A 103 -10.70 -8.07 -11.82
CA LEU A 103 -11.65 -6.97 -11.95
C LEU A 103 -11.10 -5.85 -12.84
N ALA A 104 -11.98 -5.26 -13.65
CA ALA A 104 -11.63 -4.14 -14.53
C ALA A 104 -11.11 -2.94 -13.71
N GLU A 105 -11.62 -2.74 -12.50
CA GLU A 105 -11.20 -1.70 -11.58
C GLU A 105 -9.78 -1.91 -11.05
N GLU A 106 -9.35 -3.15 -10.82
CA GLU A 106 -7.96 -3.45 -10.44
C GLU A 106 -7.00 -3.16 -11.61
N ALA A 107 -7.40 -3.54 -12.83
CA ALA A 107 -6.63 -3.24 -14.04
C ALA A 107 -6.53 -1.73 -14.31
N TYR A 108 -7.60 -0.97 -14.08
CA TYR A 108 -7.60 0.48 -14.21
C TYR A 108 -6.63 1.15 -13.22
N ILE A 109 -6.60 0.71 -11.96
CA ILE A 109 -5.64 1.24 -10.98
C ILE A 109 -4.20 0.84 -11.34
N ALA A 110 -3.98 -0.38 -11.83
CA ALA A 110 -2.66 -0.81 -12.30
C ALA A 110 -2.16 0.03 -13.49
N ASP A 111 -3.04 0.39 -14.43
CA ASP A 111 -2.70 1.29 -15.54
C ASP A 111 -2.40 2.72 -15.05
N LEU A 112 -3.15 3.23 -14.08
CA LEU A 112 -2.91 4.54 -13.46
C LEU A 112 -1.56 4.59 -12.72
N ASP A 113 -1.20 3.50 -12.05
CA ASP A 113 0.08 3.30 -11.37
C ASP A 113 1.27 3.27 -12.34
N ALA A 114 1.16 2.49 -13.44
CA ALA A 114 2.19 2.40 -14.47
C ALA A 114 2.50 3.75 -15.16
N LYS A 115 1.54 4.66 -15.18
CA LYS A 115 1.65 6.01 -15.78
C LYS A 115 2.08 7.08 -14.76
N SER A 116 2.46 6.69 -13.55
CA SER A 116 2.68 7.57 -12.42
C SER A 116 4.04 7.35 -11.76
N GLY A 117 4.66 8.43 -11.27
CA GLY A 117 5.79 8.31 -10.33
C GLY A 117 5.36 8.04 -8.87
N ALA A 118 4.07 8.10 -8.61
CA ALA A 118 3.42 7.73 -7.34
C ALA A 118 2.93 6.28 -7.41
N SER A 119 2.87 5.60 -6.26
CA SER A 119 2.37 4.21 -6.16
C SER A 119 0.87 4.20 -5.87
N LEU A 120 0.12 3.43 -6.64
CA LEU A 120 -1.33 3.25 -6.54
C LEU A 120 -1.64 1.76 -6.68
N LYS A 121 -2.05 1.11 -5.60
CA LYS A 121 -2.34 -0.34 -5.59
C LYS A 121 -3.76 -0.58 -5.13
N LEU A 122 -4.46 -1.48 -5.80
CA LEU A 122 -5.79 -1.93 -5.39
C LEU A 122 -5.90 -3.43 -5.61
N THR A 123 -6.49 -4.10 -4.63
CA THR A 123 -6.78 -5.52 -4.67
C THR A 123 -8.09 -5.75 -3.95
N ILE A 124 -9.05 -6.39 -4.61
CA ILE A 124 -10.35 -6.71 -4.04
C ILE A 124 -10.30 -8.10 -3.41
N LEU A 125 -10.71 -8.16 -2.15
CA LEU A 125 -10.71 -9.37 -1.33
C LEU A 125 -12.13 -9.93 -1.19
N ASN A 126 -13.09 -9.05 -0.96
CA ASN A 126 -14.50 -9.39 -0.82
C ASN A 126 -15.36 -8.20 -1.31
N GLU A 127 -15.85 -8.25 -2.55
CA GLU A 127 -16.70 -7.19 -3.12
C GLU A 127 -17.93 -6.84 -2.26
N LYS A 128 -18.43 -7.81 -1.48
CA LYS A 128 -19.61 -7.67 -0.62
C LYS A 128 -19.27 -7.21 0.79
N GLY A 129 -17.98 -7.15 1.14
CA GLY A 129 -17.51 -6.72 2.44
C GLY A 129 -17.94 -5.29 2.76
N ARG A 130 -18.24 -5.03 4.03
CA ARG A 130 -18.64 -3.70 4.49
C ARG A 130 -17.49 -2.78 4.85
N ILE A 131 -16.26 -3.28 4.99
CA ILE A 131 -15.10 -2.52 5.45
C ILE A 131 -14.21 -2.19 4.25
N TRP A 132 -14.21 -0.92 3.85
CA TRP A 132 -13.40 -0.42 2.75
C TRP A 132 -12.28 0.46 3.27
N THR A 133 -11.12 0.37 2.63
CA THR A 133 -9.92 1.10 3.04
C THR A 133 -9.37 1.91 1.88
N MET A 134 -8.97 3.15 2.17
CA MET A 134 -8.25 4.03 1.25
C MET A 134 -7.10 4.64 2.05
N VAL A 135 -6.04 3.85 2.22
CA VAL A 135 -4.94 4.16 3.15
C VAL A 135 -3.72 4.65 2.39
N ALA A 136 -3.10 5.70 2.91
CA ALA A 136 -1.95 6.31 2.28
C ALA A 136 -0.62 5.81 2.87
N GLY A 137 0.16 5.12 2.05
CA GLY A 137 1.45 4.49 2.39
C GLY A 137 1.36 2.98 2.56
N GLY A 138 2.16 2.22 1.82
CA GLY A 138 2.18 0.75 1.89
C GLY A 138 2.42 0.16 3.29
N GLY A 139 3.31 0.74 4.10
CA GLY A 139 3.49 0.28 5.48
C GLY A 139 2.26 0.54 6.36
N ALA A 140 1.57 1.67 6.13
CA ALA A 140 0.35 1.99 6.86
C ALA A 140 -0.82 1.08 6.42
N SER A 141 -1.01 0.84 5.12
CA SER A 141 -2.11 -0.02 4.63
C SER A 141 -2.06 -1.43 5.22
N VAL A 142 -0.85 -2.00 5.39
CA VAL A 142 -0.66 -3.27 6.10
C VAL A 142 -1.13 -3.15 7.55
N ILE A 143 -0.63 -2.17 8.30
CA ILE A 143 -0.98 -2.00 9.72
C ILE A 143 -2.48 -1.77 9.94
N TYR A 144 -3.14 -1.01 9.05
CA TYR A 144 -4.60 -0.85 9.10
C TYR A 144 -5.32 -2.16 8.83
N SER A 145 -4.87 -2.95 7.84
CA SER A 145 -5.44 -4.25 7.52
C SER A 145 -5.28 -5.24 8.67
N ASP A 146 -4.09 -5.30 9.28
CA ASP A 146 -3.80 -6.12 10.45
C ASP A 146 -4.73 -5.76 11.60
N THR A 147 -4.91 -4.47 11.88
CA THR A 147 -5.82 -4.01 12.95
C THR A 147 -7.28 -4.40 12.65
N ILE A 148 -7.72 -4.31 11.39
CA ILE A 148 -9.07 -4.73 11.00
C ILE A 148 -9.25 -6.23 11.25
N CYS A 149 -8.27 -7.04 10.82
CA CYS A 149 -8.27 -8.48 11.01
C CYS A 149 -8.26 -8.87 12.50
N GLU A 150 -7.39 -8.26 13.30
CA GLU A 150 -7.28 -8.49 14.75
C GLU A 150 -8.59 -8.19 15.49
N LEU A 151 -9.31 -7.15 15.07
CA LEU A 151 -10.60 -6.76 15.66
C LEU A 151 -11.80 -7.58 15.14
N GLY A 152 -11.54 -8.63 14.36
CA GLY A 152 -12.53 -9.58 13.84
C GLY A 152 -13.19 -9.15 12.53
N GLY A 153 -12.62 -8.18 11.81
CA GLY A 153 -13.15 -7.65 10.55
C GLY A 153 -12.69 -8.38 9.29
N ALA A 154 -11.90 -9.45 9.40
CA ALA A 154 -11.25 -10.11 8.25
C ALA A 154 -12.24 -10.56 7.15
N SER A 155 -13.38 -11.16 7.53
CA SER A 155 -14.40 -11.61 6.56
C SER A 155 -15.12 -10.46 5.87
N GLU A 156 -15.09 -9.27 6.46
CA GLU A 156 -15.79 -8.07 5.99
C GLU A 156 -14.84 -7.05 5.33
N LEU A 157 -13.54 -7.32 5.31
CA LEU A 157 -12.54 -6.49 4.64
C LEU A 157 -12.68 -6.64 3.13
N ALA A 158 -13.12 -5.57 2.48
CA ALA A 158 -13.48 -5.61 1.07
C ALA A 158 -12.27 -5.50 0.14
N ASN A 159 -11.28 -4.68 0.51
CA ASN A 159 -10.12 -4.41 -0.31
C ASN A 159 -8.85 -4.26 0.52
N TYR A 160 -7.72 -4.56 -0.12
CA TYR A 160 -6.40 -4.14 0.28
C TYR A 160 -5.83 -3.22 -0.80
N GLY A 161 -5.23 -2.11 -0.40
CA GLY A 161 -4.69 -1.16 -1.35
C GLY A 161 -4.00 0.00 -0.66
N GLU A 162 -3.24 0.76 -1.43
CA GLU A 162 -2.58 1.95 -0.94
C GLU A 162 -2.41 3.00 -2.04
N TYR A 163 -2.25 4.25 -1.60
CA TYR A 163 -1.69 5.30 -2.43
C TYR A 163 -0.50 5.98 -1.73
N SER A 164 0.63 6.13 -2.42
CA SER A 164 1.84 6.76 -1.85
C SER A 164 2.74 7.35 -2.92
N GLY A 165 3.90 7.90 -2.55
CA GLY A 165 4.78 8.57 -3.52
C GLY A 165 4.29 9.95 -3.98
N ALA A 166 3.41 10.58 -3.19
CA ALA A 166 2.83 11.91 -3.46
C ALA A 166 2.07 12.00 -4.79
N PRO A 167 0.97 11.24 -4.94
CA PRO A 167 0.11 11.36 -6.11
C PRO A 167 -0.51 12.75 -6.23
N SER A 168 -0.87 13.12 -7.45
CA SER A 168 -1.59 14.36 -7.74
C SER A 168 -3.03 14.32 -7.23
N GLU A 169 -3.68 15.49 -7.22
CA GLU A 169 -5.12 15.60 -6.95
C GLU A 169 -5.93 14.72 -7.91
N GLN A 170 -5.62 14.75 -9.21
CA GLN A 170 -6.33 13.96 -10.22
C GLN A 170 -6.15 12.46 -9.99
N GLN A 171 -4.93 12.00 -9.74
CA GLN A 171 -4.65 10.58 -9.48
C GLN A 171 -5.39 10.10 -8.22
N THR A 172 -5.41 10.93 -7.17
CA THR A 172 -6.13 10.58 -5.95
C THR A 172 -7.65 10.56 -6.18
N TYR A 173 -8.17 11.47 -7.01
CA TYR A 173 -9.58 11.47 -7.41
C TYR A 173 -9.95 10.19 -8.16
N GLU A 174 -9.20 9.78 -9.19
CA GLU A 174 -9.50 8.55 -9.94
C GLU A 174 -9.43 7.30 -9.06
N TYR A 175 -8.44 7.25 -8.16
CA TYR A 175 -8.32 6.18 -7.17
C TYR A 175 -9.52 6.13 -6.22
N ALA A 176 -9.89 7.28 -5.64
CA ALA A 176 -11.04 7.40 -4.75
C ALA A 176 -12.35 7.05 -5.47
N LYS A 177 -12.57 7.60 -6.67
CA LYS A 177 -13.72 7.30 -7.52
C LYS A 177 -13.87 5.80 -7.78
N THR A 178 -12.77 5.10 -8.04
CA THR A 178 -12.78 3.66 -8.27
C THR A 178 -13.25 2.90 -7.02
N ILE A 179 -12.71 3.23 -5.85
CA ILE A 179 -13.14 2.63 -4.56
C ILE A 179 -14.61 2.94 -4.28
N LEU A 180 -15.04 4.19 -4.45
CA LEU A 180 -16.42 4.61 -4.24
C LEU A 180 -17.38 3.89 -5.19
N GLY A 181 -16.99 3.73 -6.46
CA GLY A 181 -17.74 2.98 -7.46
C GLY A 181 -17.97 1.53 -7.06
N LEU A 182 -16.90 0.86 -6.61
CA LEU A 182 -16.95 -0.52 -6.13
C LEU A 182 -17.81 -0.67 -4.86
N MET A 183 -17.55 0.15 -3.84
CA MET A 183 -18.22 0.01 -2.54
C MET A 183 -19.71 0.33 -2.61
N THR A 184 -20.16 1.08 -3.62
CA THR A 184 -21.57 1.45 -3.82
C THR A 184 -22.30 0.59 -4.86
N LYS A 185 -21.73 -0.54 -5.32
CA LYS A 185 -22.41 -1.50 -6.24
C LYS A 185 -23.63 -2.16 -5.57
N GLU A 186 -23.48 -2.62 -4.33
CA GLU A 186 -24.54 -3.30 -3.56
C GLU A 186 -24.64 -2.72 -2.14
N LYS A 187 -25.86 -2.66 -1.58
CA LYS A 187 -26.11 -2.22 -0.21
C LYS A 187 -25.79 -3.32 0.80
N HIS A 188 -25.33 -2.94 1.99
CA HIS A 188 -25.06 -3.87 3.09
C HIS A 188 -26.03 -3.61 4.25
N LYS A 189 -26.56 -4.66 4.89
CA LYS A 189 -27.59 -4.54 5.94
C LYS A 189 -27.17 -3.68 7.14
N GLN A 190 -25.88 -3.66 7.45
CA GLN A 190 -25.29 -2.89 8.55
C GLN A 190 -24.65 -1.57 8.07
N GLY A 191 -24.98 -1.10 6.87
CA GLY A 191 -24.21 -0.06 6.19
C GLY A 191 -22.77 -0.51 5.89
N LYS A 192 -21.98 0.41 5.33
CA LYS A 192 -20.54 0.21 5.06
C LYS A 192 -19.70 1.29 5.72
N ILE A 193 -18.43 0.99 5.96
CA ILE A 193 -17.46 1.93 6.51
C ILE A 193 -16.32 2.14 5.53
N LEU A 194 -15.91 3.39 5.34
CA LEU A 194 -14.72 3.78 4.58
C LEU A 194 -13.67 4.35 5.51
N ILE A 195 -12.51 3.71 5.56
CA ILE A 195 -11.38 4.12 6.40
C ILE A 195 -10.35 4.84 5.50
N ILE A 196 -10.29 6.17 5.63
CA ILE A 196 -9.35 7.04 4.93
C ILE A 196 -8.19 7.35 5.88
N GLY A 197 -7.20 6.46 5.87
CA GLY A 197 -6.16 6.43 6.88
C GLY A 197 -4.76 6.76 6.37
N GLY A 198 -3.83 6.82 7.32
CA GLY A 198 -2.41 6.60 7.05
C GLY A 198 -1.48 7.15 8.13
N GLY A 199 -0.18 6.93 7.91
CA GLY A 199 0.89 7.50 8.73
C GLY A 199 1.01 9.03 8.61
N ILE A 200 2.03 9.59 9.27
CA ILE A 200 2.41 11.00 9.06
C ILE A 200 3.24 11.05 7.78
N ALA A 201 2.73 11.75 6.75
CA ALA A 201 3.43 11.84 5.48
C ALA A 201 4.67 12.73 5.58
N ASN A 202 5.77 12.32 4.93
CA ASN A 202 7.00 13.12 4.87
C ASN A 202 6.91 14.22 3.81
N PHE A 203 6.41 13.89 2.60
CA PHE A 203 6.43 14.79 1.44
C PHE A 203 5.12 14.86 0.66
N THR A 204 4.19 13.92 0.85
CA THR A 204 2.86 13.97 0.22
C THR A 204 2.07 15.19 0.70
N ASN A 205 1.54 15.96 -0.23
CA ASN A 205 0.68 17.11 0.07
C ASN A 205 -0.73 16.62 0.43
N VAL A 206 -1.05 16.61 1.72
CA VAL A 206 -2.32 16.08 2.22
C VAL A 206 -3.50 16.88 1.69
N ALA A 207 -3.40 18.21 1.62
CA ALA A 207 -4.46 19.05 1.06
C ALA A 207 -4.79 18.70 -0.40
N ALA A 208 -3.78 18.50 -1.25
CA ALA A 208 -4.00 18.15 -2.67
C ALA A 208 -4.64 16.76 -2.82
N THR A 209 -4.16 15.76 -2.08
CA THR A 209 -4.76 14.41 -2.13
C THR A 209 -6.19 14.42 -1.60
N PHE A 210 -6.47 15.14 -0.51
CA PHE A 210 -7.81 15.21 0.07
C PHE A 210 -8.78 16.02 -0.79
N LYS A 211 -8.32 17.03 -1.56
CA LYS A 211 -9.15 17.67 -2.59
C LYS A 211 -9.67 16.67 -3.63
N GLY A 212 -8.81 15.75 -4.09
CA GLY A 212 -9.20 14.70 -5.02
C GLY A 212 -10.24 13.75 -4.42
N ILE A 213 -10.06 13.37 -3.15
CA ILE A 213 -11.02 12.55 -2.39
C ILE A 213 -12.36 13.27 -2.23
N VAL A 214 -12.35 14.54 -1.78
CA VAL A 214 -13.54 15.37 -1.60
C VAL A 214 -14.35 15.45 -2.90
N ARG A 215 -13.66 15.66 -4.03
CA ARG A 215 -14.30 15.72 -5.35
C ARG A 215 -14.99 14.40 -5.72
N ALA A 216 -14.37 13.27 -5.40
CA ALA A 216 -15.00 11.96 -5.60
C ALA A 216 -16.19 11.75 -4.65
N LEU A 217 -16.11 12.17 -3.39
CA LEU A 217 -17.22 12.08 -2.45
C LEU A 217 -18.44 12.89 -2.90
N GLN A 218 -18.22 14.08 -3.46
CA GLN A 218 -19.27 14.91 -4.03
C GLN A 218 -19.99 14.21 -5.20
N GLU A 219 -19.25 13.57 -6.10
CA GLU A 219 -19.82 12.81 -7.24
C GLU A 219 -20.65 11.61 -6.79
N PHE A 220 -20.31 10.99 -5.66
CA PHE A 220 -20.98 9.78 -5.16
C PHE A 220 -21.99 10.05 -4.03
N GLN A 221 -22.32 11.30 -3.72
CA GLN A 221 -23.12 11.69 -2.55
C GLN A 221 -24.39 10.85 -2.37
N GLU A 222 -25.25 10.78 -3.39
CA GLU A 222 -26.53 10.07 -3.30
C GLU A 222 -26.32 8.58 -2.97
N ARG A 223 -25.37 7.94 -3.67
CA ARG A 223 -25.02 6.52 -3.46
C ARG A 223 -24.42 6.27 -2.08
N LEU A 224 -23.69 7.24 -1.53
CA LEU A 224 -23.10 7.17 -0.19
C LEU A 224 -24.18 7.21 0.90
N ILE A 225 -25.15 8.13 0.77
CA ILE A 225 -26.29 8.24 1.68
C ILE A 225 -27.15 6.97 1.62
N GLU A 226 -27.51 6.55 0.40
CA GLU A 226 -28.31 5.35 0.18
C GLU A 226 -27.65 4.06 0.68
N GLY A 227 -26.31 4.01 0.65
CA GLY A 227 -25.52 2.89 1.14
C GLY A 227 -25.32 2.89 2.66
N ASN A 228 -25.83 3.91 3.38
CA ASN A 228 -25.56 4.15 4.80
C ASN A 228 -24.06 4.08 5.10
N ILE A 229 -23.27 4.85 4.35
CA ILE A 229 -21.80 4.83 4.44
C ILE A 229 -21.33 5.80 5.53
N SER A 230 -20.47 5.33 6.43
CA SER A 230 -19.76 6.17 7.41
C SER A 230 -18.26 6.22 7.10
N ILE A 231 -17.66 7.41 7.18
CA ILE A 231 -16.28 7.66 6.80
C ILE A 231 -15.46 8.02 8.03
N PHE A 232 -14.31 7.38 8.18
CA PHE A 232 -13.37 7.63 9.27
C PHE A 232 -12.03 8.06 8.69
N VAL A 233 -11.59 9.26 9.05
CA VAL A 233 -10.41 9.91 8.47
C VAL A 233 -9.35 10.09 9.54
N ARG A 234 -8.13 9.62 9.29
CA ARG A 234 -6.96 9.95 10.12
C ARG A 234 -5.76 10.21 9.24
N ARG A 235 -5.28 11.45 9.21
CA ARG A 235 -4.11 11.81 8.41
C ARG A 235 -3.32 12.98 8.98
N ALA A 236 -2.02 12.97 8.68
CA ALA A 236 -1.07 14.03 9.01
C ALA A 236 0.03 14.12 7.95
N GLY A 237 0.76 15.23 7.92
CA GLY A 237 1.82 15.51 6.93
C GLY A 237 1.73 16.93 6.36
N PRO A 238 2.46 17.26 5.29
CA PRO A 238 2.42 18.58 4.68
C PRO A 238 0.98 19.04 4.35
N ASN A 239 0.60 20.22 4.85
CA ASN A 239 -0.72 20.86 4.67
C ASN A 239 -1.91 20.03 5.17
N TYR A 240 -1.72 19.16 6.16
CA TYR A 240 -2.80 18.29 6.64
C TYR A 240 -3.95 19.05 7.29
N GLN A 241 -3.72 20.18 7.96
CA GLN A 241 -4.80 20.95 8.61
C GLN A 241 -5.86 21.37 7.58
N GLU A 242 -5.40 21.86 6.42
CA GLU A 242 -6.29 22.22 5.32
C GLU A 242 -7.01 20.99 4.75
N GLY A 243 -6.30 19.87 4.57
CA GLY A 243 -6.93 18.61 4.14
C GLY A 243 -8.02 18.15 5.10
N LEU A 244 -7.75 18.15 6.41
CA LEU A 244 -8.73 17.75 7.42
C LEU A 244 -9.92 18.73 7.47
N ARG A 245 -9.69 20.04 7.30
CA ARG A 245 -10.74 21.06 7.23
C ARG A 245 -11.73 20.76 6.11
N ILE A 246 -11.24 20.60 4.87
CA ILE A 246 -12.12 20.32 3.72
C ILE A 246 -12.85 18.97 3.85
N MET A 247 -12.25 17.99 4.52
CA MET A 247 -12.92 16.71 4.79
C MET A 247 -14.03 16.81 5.85
N ARG A 248 -13.91 17.71 6.84
CA ARG A 248 -15.01 17.97 7.78
C ARG A 248 -16.16 18.69 7.09
N GLU A 249 -15.83 19.73 6.31
CA GLU A 249 -16.83 20.53 5.59
C GLU A 249 -17.63 19.69 4.60
N VAL A 250 -16.97 18.81 3.82
CA VAL A 250 -17.69 17.94 2.88
C VAL A 250 -18.66 17.00 3.59
N GLY A 251 -18.31 16.47 4.77
CA GLY A 251 -19.24 15.61 5.53
C GLY A 251 -20.52 16.33 5.93
N GLN A 252 -20.39 17.58 6.39
CA GLN A 252 -21.52 18.43 6.74
C GLN A 252 -22.35 18.81 5.52
N THR A 253 -21.71 19.23 4.43
CA THR A 253 -22.39 19.64 3.19
C THR A 253 -23.13 18.47 2.54
N LEU A 254 -22.52 17.28 2.52
CA LEU A 254 -23.12 16.11 1.87
C LEU A 254 -24.13 15.37 2.76
N GLY A 255 -24.18 15.66 4.07
CA GLY A 255 -25.02 14.94 5.02
C GLY A 255 -24.56 13.50 5.27
N ILE A 256 -23.25 13.24 5.14
CA ILE A 256 -22.64 11.92 5.32
C ILE A 256 -21.88 11.92 6.65
N PRO A 257 -21.97 10.86 7.48
CA PRO A 257 -21.16 10.75 8.69
C PRO A 257 -19.66 10.69 8.35
N VAL A 258 -18.93 11.78 8.60
CA VAL A 258 -17.48 11.85 8.41
C VAL A 258 -16.82 12.26 9.73
N HIS A 259 -15.97 11.38 10.27
CA HIS A 259 -15.25 11.60 11.53
C HIS A 259 -13.77 11.85 11.25
N VAL A 260 -13.24 13.02 11.63
CA VAL A 260 -11.93 13.50 11.13
C VAL A 260 -10.93 13.75 12.25
N PHE A 261 -9.80 13.03 12.17
CA PHE A 261 -8.76 13.01 13.19
C PHE A 261 -7.38 13.36 12.61
N GLY A 262 -6.55 14.03 13.40
CA GLY A 262 -5.20 14.47 13.04
C GLY A 262 -4.09 13.64 13.66
N ASN A 263 -2.96 14.29 13.93
CA ASN A 263 -1.77 13.68 14.51
C ASN A 263 -1.88 13.42 16.02
N GLU A 264 -2.81 14.08 16.70
CA GLU A 264 -3.15 13.84 18.11
C GLU A 264 -3.78 12.46 18.35
N THR A 265 -4.39 11.88 17.31
CA THR A 265 -5.04 10.56 17.37
C THR A 265 -4.09 9.47 16.89
N HIS A 266 -4.00 8.36 17.66
CA HIS A 266 -3.20 7.19 17.27
C HIS A 266 -3.65 6.65 15.91
N MET A 267 -2.68 6.24 15.07
CA MET A 267 -2.91 5.93 13.66
C MET A 267 -4.10 4.98 13.43
N THR A 268 -4.14 3.86 14.14
CA THR A 268 -5.16 2.82 13.96
C THR A 268 -6.38 2.98 14.85
N ALA A 269 -6.46 4.03 15.69
CA ALA A 269 -7.58 4.20 16.62
C ALA A 269 -8.93 4.36 15.90
N ILE A 270 -8.91 4.92 14.68
CA ILE A 270 -10.12 5.07 13.87
C ILE A 270 -10.69 3.74 13.38
N VAL A 271 -9.88 2.68 13.31
CA VAL A 271 -10.38 1.32 13.02
C VAL A 271 -11.24 0.83 14.17
N SER A 272 -10.76 0.97 15.41
CA SER A 272 -11.50 0.59 16.60
C SER A 272 -12.79 1.40 16.77
N MET A 273 -12.76 2.70 16.41
CA MET A 273 -13.96 3.54 16.39
C MET A 273 -14.96 3.07 15.33
N ALA A 274 -14.50 2.82 14.10
CA ALA A 274 -15.34 2.40 12.99
C ALA A 274 -16.00 1.02 13.20
N LEU A 275 -15.33 0.14 13.93
CA LEU A 275 -15.84 -1.19 14.30
C LEU A 275 -16.61 -1.19 15.64
N GLY A 276 -16.86 -0.03 16.24
CA GLY A 276 -17.62 0.09 17.50
C GLY A 276 -16.92 -0.50 18.73
N ARG A 277 -15.60 -0.70 18.68
CA ARG A 277 -14.78 -1.20 19.80
C ARG A 277 -14.39 -0.08 20.76
N ARG A 278 -14.47 1.18 20.33
CA ARG A 278 -14.16 2.37 21.12
C ARG A 278 -15.16 3.49 20.79
N PRO A 279 -15.57 4.31 21.77
CA PRO A 279 -16.38 5.49 21.48
C PRO A 279 -15.61 6.48 20.60
N ILE A 280 -16.37 7.18 19.75
CA ILE A 280 -15.88 8.30 18.96
C ILE A 280 -15.73 9.49 19.92
N PRO A 281 -14.53 10.10 20.06
CA PRO A 281 -14.37 11.30 20.86
C PRO A 281 -15.28 12.41 20.34
N ASN A 282 -15.93 13.16 21.24
CA ASN A 282 -16.62 14.37 20.85
C ASN A 282 -15.57 15.36 20.33
N GLU A 283 -15.70 15.82 19.09
CA GLU A 283 -14.81 16.85 18.55
C GLU A 283 -14.95 18.11 19.41
N PRO A 284 -13.85 18.71 19.92
CA PRO A 284 -13.90 20.10 20.32
C PRO A 284 -14.20 20.91 19.07
N ILE A 285 -15.23 21.77 19.13
CA ILE A 285 -15.55 22.74 18.08
C ILE A 285 -14.34 23.65 17.94
N VAL A 286 -13.47 23.39 16.97
CA VAL A 286 -12.38 24.31 16.65
C VAL A 286 -13.03 25.43 15.85
N GLU A 287 -13.37 26.53 16.54
CA GLU A 287 -13.72 27.79 15.89
C GLU A 287 -12.64 28.13 14.85
N SER A 288 -13.10 28.59 13.69
CA SER A 288 -12.26 29.01 12.58
C SER A 288 -11.36 30.18 13.01
N HIS A 289 -10.20 29.89 13.60
CA HIS A 289 -9.17 30.89 13.76
C HIS A 289 -8.57 31.16 12.38
N THR A 290 -9.11 32.18 11.72
CA THR A 290 -8.44 32.92 10.66
C THR A 290 -6.98 33.15 11.07
N ALA A 291 -6.08 32.73 10.19
CA ALA A 291 -4.64 32.79 10.39
C ALA A 291 -4.16 34.20 10.79
N ASN A 292 -3.84 34.38 12.07
CA ASN A 292 -2.89 35.43 12.47
C ASN A 292 -1.49 34.92 12.15
N PHE A 293 -1.09 35.17 10.90
CA PHE A 293 0.30 35.19 10.49
C PHE A 293 1.00 36.33 11.23
N LEU A 294 1.64 36.03 12.35
CA LEU A 294 2.58 36.93 13.02
C LEU A 294 3.89 36.19 13.29
N LEU A 295 4.96 36.82 12.81
CA LEU A 295 6.37 36.41 12.82
C LEU A 295 6.89 36.06 14.22
N PRO A 296 7.94 35.22 14.34
CA PRO A 296 8.46 34.79 15.63
C PRO A 296 9.28 35.90 16.29
N GLY A 297 8.77 36.44 17.39
CA GLY A 297 9.50 37.31 18.31
C GLY A 297 8.77 37.40 19.63
N GLY A 298 9.33 36.80 20.68
CA GLY A 298 8.79 36.92 22.04
C GLY A 298 9.01 35.69 22.89
N GLN A 299 10.16 35.65 23.56
CA GLN A 299 10.43 34.75 24.67
C GLN A 299 9.32 34.86 25.73
N ASN A 300 8.87 33.72 26.26
CA ASN A 300 8.52 33.62 27.67
C ASN A 300 8.63 32.17 28.15
N ALA A 301 9.58 31.98 29.05
CA ALA A 301 9.87 30.73 29.73
C ALA A 301 8.75 30.37 30.71
N THR A 302 8.25 29.14 30.63
CA THR A 302 7.52 28.50 31.72
C THR A 302 8.17 27.15 32.02
N LYS A 303 8.72 27.03 33.24
CA LYS A 303 9.39 25.85 33.77
C LYS A 303 8.37 24.79 34.17
N THR A 304 8.54 23.56 33.70
CA THR A 304 7.86 22.37 34.23
C THR A 304 8.77 21.59 35.18
N PRO A 305 8.25 20.93 36.25
CA PRO A 305 9.07 20.29 37.26
C PRO A 305 9.58 18.92 36.79
N SER A 306 10.87 18.67 36.97
CA SER A 306 11.49 17.35 36.79
C SER A 306 11.24 16.48 38.03
N ALA A 307 10.43 15.43 37.89
CA ALA A 307 10.31 14.36 38.87
C ALA A 307 11.41 13.32 38.61
N GLY A 308 12.41 13.26 39.48
CA GLY A 308 13.49 12.27 39.42
C GLY A 308 12.99 10.86 39.67
N ARG A 309 13.14 9.98 38.68
CA ARG A 309 12.92 8.53 38.82
C ARG A 309 14.26 7.82 38.65
N LYS A 310 14.79 7.26 39.74
CA LYS A 310 15.99 6.40 39.73
C LYS A 310 15.67 5.13 38.92
N ILE A 311 16.42 4.90 37.85
CA ILE A 311 16.39 3.65 37.08
C ILE A 311 17.46 2.72 37.66
N SER A 312 17.03 1.55 38.13
CA SER A 312 17.87 0.44 38.56
C SER A 312 18.62 -0.16 37.36
N GLN A 313 19.92 -0.43 37.55
CA GLN A 313 20.79 -1.06 36.54
C GLN A 313 20.29 -2.48 36.17
N PRO A 314 20.32 -2.87 34.87
CA PRO A 314 20.13 -4.27 34.50
C PRO A 314 21.43 -5.07 34.67
N SER A 315 21.28 -6.26 35.24
CA SER A 315 22.29 -7.31 35.40
C SER A 315 22.84 -7.79 34.06
N LYS A 316 24.14 -8.10 34.06
CA LYS A 316 24.95 -8.58 32.93
C LYS A 316 24.32 -9.81 32.25
N VAL A 317 24.07 -9.72 30.95
CA VAL A 317 23.80 -10.85 30.05
C VAL A 317 25.09 -11.14 29.28
N GLU A 318 25.44 -12.42 29.20
CA GLU A 318 26.65 -12.96 28.59
C GLU A 318 26.80 -12.56 27.11
N SER A 319 28.05 -12.32 26.72
CA SER A 319 28.48 -11.68 25.47
C SER A 319 28.26 -12.55 24.23
N ALA A 320 27.47 -12.03 23.29
CA ALA A 320 27.47 -12.43 21.88
C ALA A 320 28.81 -12.04 21.20
N PRO A 321 29.26 -12.76 20.15
CA PRO A 321 30.53 -12.46 19.48
C PRO A 321 30.49 -11.10 18.79
N GLU A 322 31.66 -10.43 18.78
CA GLU A 322 31.94 -9.05 18.38
C GLU A 322 30.90 -8.40 17.46
N SER A 323 30.05 -7.55 18.05
CA SER A 323 29.29 -6.56 17.30
C SER A 323 30.27 -5.65 16.55
N GLN A 324 30.28 -5.69 15.23
CA GLN A 324 30.80 -4.57 14.44
C GLN A 324 30.13 -3.31 14.95
N LYS A 325 30.85 -2.46 15.68
CA LYS A 325 30.37 -1.13 16.08
C LYS A 325 29.95 -0.42 14.80
N LEU A 326 28.64 -0.26 14.61
CA LEU A 326 28.08 0.49 13.50
C LEU A 326 28.72 1.88 13.49
N LYS A 327 29.58 2.15 12.49
CA LYS A 327 30.23 3.45 12.35
C LYS A 327 29.15 4.51 12.16
N GLN A 328 29.27 5.62 12.87
CA GLN A 328 28.38 6.76 12.71
C GLN A 328 28.45 7.25 11.25
N LEU A 329 27.33 7.15 10.52
CA LEU A 329 27.27 7.51 9.10
C LEU A 329 27.18 9.02 8.87
N PHE A 330 26.50 9.76 9.75
CA PHE A 330 26.24 11.19 9.60
C PHE A 330 26.58 11.97 10.87
N ASN A 331 27.07 13.20 10.68
CA ASN A 331 27.32 14.17 11.74
C ASN A 331 27.04 15.59 11.25
N ASN A 332 27.22 16.58 12.12
CA ASN A 332 26.97 18.00 11.79
C ASN A 332 27.89 18.57 10.69
N LYS A 333 28.99 17.88 10.35
CA LYS A 333 29.90 18.23 9.25
C LYS A 333 29.57 17.51 7.94
N THR A 334 28.60 16.57 7.93
CA THR A 334 28.20 15.87 6.71
C THR A 334 27.79 16.87 5.62
N LYS A 335 28.41 16.71 4.46
CA LYS A 335 28.03 17.37 3.20
C LYS A 335 27.49 16.30 2.26
N ALA A 336 26.47 16.64 1.48
CA ALA A 336 25.85 15.74 0.54
C ALA A 336 25.73 16.43 -0.82
N ILE A 337 25.89 15.64 -1.89
CA ILE A 337 25.52 16.03 -3.25
C ILE A 337 24.10 15.49 -3.47
N ILE A 338 23.20 16.33 -3.99
CA ILE A 338 21.85 15.93 -4.35
C ILE A 338 21.79 15.79 -5.86
N TRP A 339 21.54 14.58 -6.34
CA TRP A 339 21.39 14.30 -7.77
C TRP A 339 19.92 14.46 -8.18
N GLY A 340 19.67 15.24 -9.23
CA GLY A 340 18.33 15.58 -9.71
C GLY A 340 17.81 16.94 -9.25
N MET A 341 16.78 17.45 -9.92
CA MET A 341 16.20 18.78 -9.66
C MET A 341 15.21 18.74 -8.48
N GLN A 342 15.73 18.80 -7.26
CA GLN A 342 14.96 18.61 -6.02
C GLN A 342 14.96 19.86 -5.11
N THR A 343 14.66 21.03 -5.66
CA THR A 343 14.77 22.32 -4.95
C THR A 343 14.01 22.37 -3.63
N ARG A 344 12.78 21.83 -3.57
CA ARG A 344 11.97 21.78 -2.35
C ARG A 344 12.59 20.90 -1.26
N ALA A 345 13.11 19.73 -1.62
CA ALA A 345 13.76 18.83 -0.67
C ALA A 345 15.07 19.45 -0.15
N VAL A 346 15.86 20.07 -1.02
CA VAL A 346 17.07 20.81 -0.65
C VAL A 346 16.73 21.94 0.33
N GLN A 347 15.68 22.71 0.06
CA GLN A 347 15.24 23.78 0.96
C GLN A 347 14.88 23.25 2.36
N ILE A 348 14.16 22.13 2.44
CA ILE A 348 13.82 21.48 3.72
C ILE A 348 15.07 21.02 4.47
N LEU A 349 16.06 20.44 3.78
CA LEU A 349 17.33 20.04 4.40
C LEU A 349 18.10 21.25 4.94
N LEU A 350 18.07 22.38 4.25
CA LEU A 350 18.71 23.62 4.71
C LEU A 350 18.01 24.22 5.93
N THR A 351 16.66 24.17 5.98
CA THR A 351 15.89 24.73 7.10
C THR A 351 15.83 23.79 8.31
N SER A 352 16.01 22.47 8.12
CA SER A 352 16.07 21.49 9.21
C SER A 352 17.28 21.65 10.13
N LYS A 353 18.31 22.42 9.72
CA LYS A 353 19.52 22.67 10.50
C LYS A 353 19.36 23.72 11.62
N SER A 354 18.17 24.27 11.81
CA SER A 354 17.92 25.38 12.75
C SER A 354 17.16 25.01 14.02
N GLN A 355 17.10 23.72 14.42
CA GLN A 355 16.55 23.29 15.71
C GLN A 355 17.54 22.47 16.52
#